data_AF-A0A9Q7WJA3-F1
#
_entry.id   AF-A0A9Q7WJA3-F1
#
_cell.length_a   1.000
_cell.length_b   1.000
_cell.length_c   1.000
_cell.angle_alpha   90.00
_cell.angle_beta   90.00
_cell.angle_gamma   90.00
#
_symmetry.space_group_name_H-M   'P 1'
#
loop_
_entity.id
_entity.type
_entity.pdbx_description
1 polymer ?
#
loop_
_entity_poly.entity_id
_entity_poly.type
_entity_poly.pdbx_seq_one_letter_code
_entity_poly.pdbx_strand_id
1 'polypeptide(L)'
;MITAIVAQTKFAARQLADALGIDTPHLFGARCARAFEGLRVDRVLIHVDAEIPDGFMHTIYCTALKTPPRGAPILRVWVRPVD
;
A
#
# COMPACT_ATOMS: atom_id res chain seq x y z
N MET A 1 -9.06 -9.27 6.20
CA MET A 1 -7.78 -8.55 6.34
C MET A 1 -7.82 -7.35 5.42
N ILE A 2 -7.74 -6.14 5.97
CA ILE A 2 -7.75 -4.89 5.21
C ILE A 2 -6.31 -4.62 4.72
N THR A 3 -6.10 -4.68 3.41
CA THR A 3 -4.79 -4.42 2.80
C THR A 3 -4.83 -3.11 2.03
N ALA A 4 -3.91 -2.20 2.32
CA ALA A 4 -3.62 -1.08 1.43
C ALA A 4 -2.51 -1.45 0.45
N ILE A 5 -2.70 -1.11 -0.82
CA ILE A 5 -1.72 -1.31 -1.87
C ILE A 5 -1.38 0.05 -2.48
N VAL A 6 -0.09 0.38 -2.46
CA VAL A 6 0.47 1.61 -2.99
C VAL A 6 1.37 1.24 -4.16
N ALA A 7 1.17 1.89 -5.30
CA ALA A 7 2.08 1.79 -6.44
C ALA A 7 2.27 3.19 -7.04
N GLN A 8 3.03 3.28 -8.14
CA GLN A 8 3.23 4.57 -8.82
C GLN A 8 1.89 5.22 -9.21
N THR A 9 0.96 4.41 -9.73
CA THR A 9 -0.39 4.82 -10.09
C THR A 9 -1.43 3.91 -9.43
N LYS A 10 -2.68 4.39 -9.30
CA LYS A 10 -3.78 3.57 -8.78
C LYS A 10 -4.08 2.36 -9.67
N PHE A 11 -3.85 2.49 -10.99
CA PHE A 11 -3.97 1.39 -11.93
C PHE A 11 -2.90 0.32 -11.71
N ALA A 12 -1.64 0.72 -11.52
CA ALA A 12 -0.57 -0.23 -11.14
C ALA A 12 -0.84 -0.90 -9.79
N ALA A 13 -1.45 -0.19 -8.83
CA ALA A 13 -1.85 -0.77 -7.56
C ALA A 13 -2.95 -1.82 -7.73
N ARG A 14 -3.92 -1.60 -8.64
CA ARG A 14 -4.92 -2.61 -9.01
C ARG A 14 -4.25 -3.85 -9.59
N GLN A 15 -3.38 -3.69 -10.59
CA GLN A 15 -2.67 -4.82 -11.20
C GLN A 15 -1.87 -5.63 -10.17
N LEU A 16 -1.18 -4.95 -9.26
CA LEU A 16 -0.46 -5.60 -8.17
C LEU A 16 -1.39 -6.38 -7.25
N ALA A 17 -2.58 -5.84 -6.96
CA ALA A 17 -3.58 -6.53 -6.17
C ALA A 17 -4.09 -7.81 -6.85
N ASP A 18 -4.42 -7.70 -8.13
CA ASP A 18 -4.93 -8.80 -8.93
C ASP A 18 -3.89 -9.92 -9.03
N ALA A 19 -2.62 -9.56 -9.27
CA ALA A 19 -1.50 -10.50 -9.33
C ALA A 19 -1.19 -11.18 -7.98
N LEU A 20 -1.53 -10.55 -6.86
CA LEU A 20 -1.40 -11.12 -5.51
C LEU A 20 -2.66 -11.87 -5.05
N GLY A 21 -3.74 -11.89 -5.85
CA GLY A 21 -5.02 -12.50 -5.47
C GLY A 21 -5.71 -11.81 -4.28
N ILE A 22 -5.62 -10.47 -4.21
CA ILE A 22 -6.22 -9.67 -3.14
C ILE A 22 -7.53 -9.06 -3.64
N ASP A 23 -8.67 -9.60 -3.19
CA ASP A 23 -9.99 -9.26 -3.73
C ASP A 23 -10.50 -7.86 -3.33
N THR A 24 -10.27 -7.43 -2.08
CA THR A 24 -10.82 -6.18 -1.52
C THR A 24 -9.74 -5.22 -0.97
N PRO A 25 -8.79 -4.75 -1.79
CA PRO A 25 -7.74 -3.84 -1.35
C PRO A 25 -8.21 -2.37 -1.33
N HIS A 26 -7.59 -1.55 -0.49
CA HIS A 26 -7.55 -0.12 -0.70
C HIS A 26 -6.40 0.23 -1.66
N LEU A 27 -6.70 0.93 -2.76
CA LEU A 27 -5.74 1.19 -3.83
C LEU A 27 -5.33 2.66 -3.88
N PHE A 28 -4.01 2.89 -3.89
CA PHE A 28 -3.43 4.23 -3.87
C PHE A 28 -2.31 4.37 -4.90
N GLY A 29 -2.23 5.55 -5.51
CA GLY A 29 -1.04 5.98 -6.24
C GLY A 29 -0.06 6.72 -5.34
N ALA A 30 1.17 6.93 -5.81
CA ALA A 30 2.26 7.56 -5.06
C ALA A 30 2.01 9.03 -4.64
N ARG A 31 0.92 9.65 -5.12
CA ARG A 31 0.53 11.03 -4.76
C ARG A 31 -0.78 11.09 -3.97
N CYS A 32 -1.27 9.96 -3.45
CA CYS A 32 -2.56 9.87 -2.77
C CYS A 32 -2.49 10.06 -1.24
N ALA A 33 -1.48 10.77 -0.72
CA ALA A 33 -1.25 10.92 0.73
C ALA A 33 -2.50 11.33 1.53
N ARG A 34 -3.21 12.36 1.05
CA ARG A 34 -4.42 12.86 1.71
C ARG A 34 -5.55 11.82 1.81
N ALA A 35 -5.68 10.95 0.81
CA ALA A 35 -6.71 9.90 0.81
C ALA A 35 -6.29 8.68 1.65
N PHE A 36 -5.00 8.52 1.91
CA PHE A 36 -4.44 7.45 2.73
C PHE A 36 -4.50 7.79 4.23
N GLU A 37 -4.37 9.06 4.55
CA GLU A 37 -4.34 9.56 5.92
C GLU A 37 -5.58 9.11 6.71
N GLY A 38 -5.36 8.55 7.90
CA GLY A 38 -6.44 8.17 8.81
C GLY A 38 -6.97 6.75 8.61
N LEU A 39 -6.53 6.04 7.58
CA LEU A 39 -6.93 4.66 7.34
C LEU A 39 -6.49 3.73 8.49
N ARG A 40 -7.26 2.66 8.74
CA ARG A 40 -6.83 1.55 9.59
C ARG A 40 -6.70 0.33 8.70
N VAL A 41 -5.49 -0.20 8.60
CA VAL A 41 -5.18 -1.36 7.76
C VAL A 41 -4.43 -2.40 8.54
N ASP A 42 -4.58 -3.66 8.14
CA ASP A 42 -3.83 -4.78 8.70
C ASP A 42 -2.46 -4.93 8.02
N ARG A 43 -2.28 -4.36 6.82
CA ARG A 43 -1.01 -4.35 6.07
C ARG A 43 -0.96 -3.24 5.01
N VAL A 44 0.23 -2.74 4.75
CA VAL A 44 0.55 -1.89 3.60
C VAL A 44 1.53 -2.62 2.69
N LEU A 45 1.18 -2.75 1.40
CA LEU A 45 2.04 -3.26 0.35
C LEU A 45 2.41 -2.11 -0.58
N ILE A 46 3.70 -1.93 -0.84
CA ILE A 46 4.21 -0.89 -1.74
C ILE A 46 4.93 -1.59 -2.89
N HIS A 47 4.58 -1.27 -4.13
CA HIS A 47 5.34 -1.77 -5.28
C HIS A 47 6.80 -1.32 -5.19
N VAL A 48 7.77 -2.21 -5.45
CA VAL A 48 9.20 -1.94 -5.24
C VAL A 48 9.70 -0.72 -6.02
N ASP A 49 9.24 -0.56 -7.27
CA ASP A 49 9.61 0.56 -8.15
C ASP A 49 8.78 1.84 -7.93
N ALA A 50 7.89 1.88 -6.93
CA ALA A 50 7.11 3.08 -6.68
C ALA A 50 7.95 4.15 -5.96
N GLU A 51 8.08 5.31 -6.61
CA GLU A 51 8.72 6.49 -6.03
C GLU A 51 7.71 7.22 -5.14
N ILE A 52 7.73 6.86 -3.85
CA ILE A 52 6.84 7.46 -2.86
C ILE A 52 7.50 8.72 -2.29
N PRO A 53 6.89 9.91 -2.43
CA PRO A 53 7.41 11.13 -1.83
C PRO A 53 7.53 10.98 -0.31
N ASP A 54 8.56 11.58 0.29
CA ASP A 54 8.84 11.48 1.73
C ASP A 54 7.64 11.83 2.61
N GLY A 55 6.91 12.89 2.26
CA GLY A 55 5.69 13.28 2.96
C GLY A 55 4.62 12.18 2.95
N PHE A 56 4.48 11.45 1.85
CA PHE A 56 3.54 10.33 1.78
C PHE A 56 4.07 9.10 2.54
N MET A 57 5.38 8.79 2.46
CA MET A 57 5.97 7.73 3.29
C MET A 57 5.76 8.00 4.78
N HIS A 58 5.92 9.25 5.22
CA HIS A 58 5.61 9.66 6.59
C HIS A 58 4.15 9.39 6.96
N THR A 59 3.19 9.78 6.10
CA THR A 59 1.77 9.45 6.29
C THR A 59 1.52 7.95 6.38
N ILE A 60 2.20 7.14 5.56
CA ILE A 60 2.10 5.67 5.59
C ILE A 60 2.54 5.13 6.94
N TYR A 61 3.71 5.57 7.45
CA TYR A 61 4.20 5.16 8.77
C TYR A 61 3.23 5.55 9.90
N CYS A 62 2.77 6.81 9.93
CA CYS A 62 1.81 7.27 10.93
C CYS A 62 0.49 6.50 10.88
N THR A 63 0.04 6.13 9.68
CA THR A 63 -1.21 5.37 9.48
C THR A 63 -1.04 3.91 9.90
N ALA A 64 0.08 3.28 9.56
CA ALA A 64 0.41 1.92 9.97
C ALA A 64 0.43 1.75 11.49
N LEU A 65 0.96 2.74 12.23
CA LEU A 65 1.01 2.71 13.70
C LEU A 65 -0.37 2.79 14.37
N LYS A 66 -1.45 3.17 13.66
CA LYS A 66 -2.81 3.27 14.22
C LYS A 66 -3.46 1.91 14.47
N THR A 67 -2.93 0.82 13.89
CA THR A 67 -3.49 -0.52 14.01
C THR A 67 -2.88 -1.25 15.22
N PRO A 68 -3.64 -1.50 16.31
CA PRO A 68 -3.13 -2.21 17.48
C PRO A 68 -2.94 -3.72 17.21
N PRO A 69 -2.13 -4.44 18.01
CA PRO A 69 -1.27 -3.95 19.09
C PRO A 69 0.15 -3.54 18.63
N ARG A 70 0.53 -3.84 17.38
CA ARG A 70 1.93 -3.73 16.89
C ARG A 70 2.12 -2.84 15.66
N GLY A 71 1.05 -2.23 15.14
CA GLY A 71 1.06 -1.55 13.86
C GLY A 71 0.87 -2.50 12.67
N ALA A 72 0.51 -1.94 11.53
CA ALA A 72 0.41 -2.67 10.27
C ALA A 72 1.82 -2.83 9.66
N PRO A 73 2.26 -4.05 9.26
CA PRO A 73 3.48 -4.21 8.50
C PRO A 73 3.42 -3.44 7.18
N ILE A 74 4.54 -2.79 6.84
CA ILE A 74 4.78 -2.12 5.57
C ILE A 74 5.80 -2.94 4.81
N LEU A 75 5.45 -3.44 3.63
CA LEU A 75 6.31 -4.29 2.81
C LEU A 75 6.48 -3.70 1.42
N ARG A 76 7.72 -3.66 0.94
CA ARG A 76 7.98 -3.48 -0.50
C ARG A 76 7.91 -4.82 -1.19
N VAL A 77 7.12 -4.89 -2.26
CA VAL A 77 6.81 -6.13 -2.96
C VAL A 77 6.96 -5.96 -4.46
N TRP A 78 7.25 -7.07 -5.12
CA TRP A 78 7.21 -7.23 -6.57
C TRP A 78 6.56 -8.59 -6.84
N VAL A 79 5.92 -8.73 -8.00
CA VAL A 79 5.36 -10.01 -8.44
C VAL A 79 6.17 -10.46 -9.63
N ARG A 80 6.71 -11.68 -9.55
CA ARG A 80 7.41 -12.30 -10.66
C ARG A 80 6.37 -12.75 -11.70
N PRO A 81 6.52 -12.38 -12.98
CA PRO A 81 5.71 -12.99 -14.04
C PRO A 81 5.90 -14.50 -14.03
N VAL A 82 4.80 -15.25 -14.07
CA VAL A 82 4.84 -16.68 -14.33
C VAL A 82 4.49 -16.84 -15.80
N ASP A 83 5.48 -17.25 -16.60
CA ASP A 83 5.30 -17.58 -18.01
C ASP A 83 4.39 -18.80 -18.20
#